data_AF-K2PN21-F1
#
_entry.id   AF-K2PN21-F1
#
_cell.length_a   1.000
_cell.length_b   1.000
_cell.length_c   1.000
_cell.angle_alpha   90.00
_cell.angle_beta   90.00
_cell.angle_gamma   90.00
#
_symmetry.space_group_name_H-M   'P 1'
#
loop_
_entity.id
_entity.type
_entity.pdbx_description
1 polymer ?
#
loop_
_entity_poly.entity_id
_entity_poly.type
_entity_poly.pdbx_seq_one_letter_code
_entity_poly.pdbx_strand_id
1 'polypeptide(L)'
;MNKKIISLLATSVLSLGVLTACGSSTDKTEESKTEQSAEVFAGATAGTDSFDTLSKGLSKDGAWIAAITKDLDAADKTLKVDGDFKNKEGETARKLALYTQDAERKVTDRYTLTVDTLEVNSPNFYISNGTVKGNVEVNAEGFHGQTGEGVEGEAMIDGDLIFKNKDLMEAYNKLPSEEQVKVTGETKVK
;
A
#
# COMPACT_ATOMS: atom_id res chain seq x y z
N MET A 1 -15.72 48.02 12.28
CA MET A 1 -16.83 48.67 13.00
C MET A 1 -18.12 47.89 12.73
N ASN A 2 -18.74 47.43 13.81
CA ASN A 2 -20.19 47.35 14.01
C ASN A 2 -20.95 46.14 13.41
N LYS A 3 -21.03 45.10 14.24
CA LYS A 3 -22.22 44.31 14.64
C LYS A 3 -23.44 44.35 13.71
N LYS A 4 -23.90 43.16 13.31
CA LYS A 4 -25.33 42.86 13.19
C LYS A 4 -25.69 41.68 14.10
N ILE A 5 -26.58 41.99 15.02
CA ILE A 5 -27.27 41.09 15.95
C ILE A 5 -28.61 40.71 15.26
N ILE A 6 -29.26 39.67 15.79
CA ILE A 6 -30.72 39.48 15.90
C ILE A 6 -31.27 38.28 15.10
N SER A 7 -31.28 37.15 15.81
CA SER A 7 -32.39 36.21 15.99
C SER A 7 -33.74 36.58 15.37
N LEU A 8 -34.34 35.67 14.61
CA LEU A 8 -35.80 35.51 14.62
C LEU A 8 -36.17 34.05 14.32
N LEU A 9 -36.59 33.34 15.36
CA LEU A 9 -37.44 32.16 15.26
C LEU A 9 -38.72 32.57 14.52
N ALA A 10 -39.05 31.86 13.46
CA ALA A 10 -40.40 31.83 12.89
C ALA A 10 -40.94 30.40 13.05
N THR A 11 -41.71 30.21 14.12
CA THR A 11 -42.60 29.06 14.30
C THR A 11 -43.75 29.16 13.31
N SER A 12 -43.96 28.12 12.48
CA SER A 12 -45.19 27.96 11.70
C SER A 12 -45.72 26.54 11.82
N VAL A 13 -46.64 26.38 12.77
CA VAL A 13 -47.95 25.73 12.68
C VAL A 13 -48.07 24.43 11.85
N LEU A 14 -48.21 23.34 12.62
CA LEU A 14 -49.34 22.40 12.62
C LEU A 14 -49.87 21.88 11.27
N SER A 15 -49.63 20.60 11.01
CA SER A 15 -50.65 19.69 10.47
C SER A 15 -50.36 18.25 10.92
N LEU A 16 -51.12 17.80 11.92
CA LEU A 16 -51.24 16.38 12.24
C LEU A 16 -52.09 15.72 11.14
N GLY A 17 -51.43 15.04 10.22
CA GLY A 17 -52.05 13.99 9.41
C GLY A 17 -51.85 12.65 10.10
N VAL A 18 -52.87 12.16 10.80
CA VAL A 18 -52.92 10.77 11.29
C VAL A 18 -53.42 9.90 10.14
N LEU A 19 -52.52 9.11 9.56
CA LEU A 19 -52.84 7.96 8.72
C LEU A 19 -52.35 6.71 9.45
N THR A 20 -53.23 6.09 10.22
CA THR A 20 -53.07 4.73 10.73
C THR A 20 -53.31 3.74 9.60
N ALA A 21 -52.26 3.01 9.19
CA ALA A 21 -52.41 1.67 8.63
C ALA A 21 -51.08 0.90 8.67
N CYS A 22 -51.16 -0.37 9.09
CA CYS A 22 -50.17 -1.45 9.05
C CYS A 22 -49.06 -1.46 10.12
N GLY A 23 -49.37 -2.11 11.23
CA GLY A 23 -48.38 -2.77 12.08
C GLY A 23 -48.49 -4.29 11.93
N SER A 24 -47.88 -4.84 10.89
CA SER A 24 -47.45 -6.24 10.83
C SER A 24 -46.07 -6.24 10.18
N SER A 25 -45.05 -6.71 10.89
CA SER A 25 -43.72 -6.93 10.32
C SER A 25 -43.00 -8.02 11.09
N THR A 26 -43.25 -9.25 10.65
CA THR A 26 -42.30 -10.35 10.65
C THR A 26 -41.71 -10.43 9.24
N ASP A 27 -40.38 -10.55 9.18
CA ASP A 27 -39.51 -10.98 8.08
C ASP A 27 -39.91 -10.68 6.63
N LYS A 28 -39.05 -9.92 5.95
CA LYS A 28 -38.50 -10.34 4.65
C LYS A 28 -37.08 -9.81 4.40
N THR A 29 -36.24 -10.78 4.06
CA THR A 29 -34.95 -10.76 3.38
C THR A 29 -34.87 -9.81 2.18
N GLU A 30 -33.75 -9.09 2.05
CA GLU A 30 -33.12 -8.79 0.76
C GLU A 30 -31.60 -8.52 0.93
N GLU A 31 -30.88 -8.69 -0.18
CA GLU A 31 -29.52 -9.23 -0.30
C GLU A 31 -28.35 -8.26 -0.06
N SER A 32 -27.26 -8.86 0.43
CA SER A 32 -25.89 -8.77 -0.12
C SER A 32 -25.41 -7.43 -0.68
N LYS A 33 -24.65 -6.71 0.15
CA LYS A 33 -23.37 -6.15 -0.31
C LYS A 33 -22.35 -6.34 0.79
N THR A 34 -21.63 -7.43 0.65
CA THR A 34 -20.36 -7.79 1.28
C THR A 34 -19.58 -6.56 1.75
N GLU A 35 -19.73 -6.20 3.03
CA GLU A 35 -18.76 -5.40 3.79
C GLU A 35 -17.56 -6.29 4.12
N GLN A 36 -16.81 -6.67 3.09
CA GLN A 36 -15.52 -7.36 3.22
C GLN A 36 -14.49 -6.53 2.45
N SER A 37 -14.25 -5.32 2.95
CA SER A 37 -13.19 -4.46 2.43
C SER A 37 -12.69 -3.44 3.46
N ALA A 38 -13.47 -3.15 4.51
CA ALA A 38 -13.11 -2.15 5.51
C ALA A 38 -12.36 -2.68 6.75
N GLU A 39 -12.34 -4.01 6.99
CA GLU A 39 -11.25 -4.65 7.73
C GLU A 39 -10.04 -4.79 6.80
N VAL A 40 -9.52 -3.64 6.37
CA VAL A 40 -8.25 -3.52 5.68
C VAL A 40 -7.19 -4.05 6.64
N PHE A 41 -6.91 -5.35 6.54
CA PHE A 41 -5.76 -6.07 7.07
C PHE A 41 -5.04 -5.32 8.20
N ALA A 42 -5.43 -5.55 9.45
CA ALA A 42 -4.63 -5.08 10.59
C ALA A 42 -3.15 -5.54 10.46
N GLY A 43 -2.88 -6.62 9.71
CA GLY A 43 -1.55 -7.08 9.33
C GLY A 43 -0.77 -6.18 8.35
N ALA A 44 -1.42 -5.34 7.55
CA ALA A 44 -0.76 -4.36 6.68
C ALA A 44 -0.20 -3.19 7.51
N THR A 45 -0.74 -2.98 8.72
CA THR A 45 -0.23 -2.02 9.71
C THR A 45 0.69 -2.68 10.74
N ALA A 46 0.51 -3.97 11.04
CA ALA A 46 1.33 -4.69 12.03
C ALA A 46 2.60 -5.33 11.45
N GLY A 47 2.66 -5.57 10.14
CA GLY A 47 3.71 -6.34 9.48
C GLY A 47 3.65 -7.84 9.81
N THR A 48 4.59 -8.61 9.25
CA THR A 48 4.67 -10.05 9.48
C THR A 48 6.12 -10.55 9.52
N ASP A 49 6.34 -11.70 10.12
CA ASP A 49 7.60 -12.43 10.11
C ASP A 49 7.52 -13.77 9.36
N SER A 50 6.44 -13.97 8.59
CA SER A 50 6.17 -15.18 7.81
C SER A 50 6.11 -14.89 6.32
N PHE A 51 6.85 -15.67 5.54
CA PHE A 51 6.85 -15.56 4.07
C PHE A 51 5.44 -15.75 3.49
N ASP A 52 4.69 -16.72 3.99
CA ASP A 52 3.37 -17.05 3.42
C ASP A 52 2.37 -15.92 3.68
N THR A 53 2.46 -15.25 4.83
CA THR A 53 1.66 -14.07 5.14
C THR A 53 2.07 -12.89 4.26
N LEU A 54 3.37 -12.67 4.08
CA LEU A 54 3.89 -11.62 3.20
C LEU A 54 3.44 -11.84 1.75
N SER A 55 3.58 -13.06 1.23
CA SER A 55 3.17 -13.47 -0.11
C SER A 55 1.67 -13.27 -0.34
N LYS A 56 0.82 -13.64 0.63
CA LYS A 56 -0.62 -13.36 0.57
C LYS A 56 -0.90 -11.86 0.56
N GLY A 57 -0.21 -11.09 1.41
CA GLY A 57 -0.35 -9.63 1.47
C GLY A 57 0.06 -8.92 0.18
N LEU A 58 1.07 -9.46 -0.52
CA LEU A 58 1.56 -8.96 -1.81
C LEU A 58 0.84 -9.57 -3.04
N SER A 59 -0.16 -10.41 -2.85
CA SER A 59 -1.00 -10.93 -3.93
C SER A 59 -2.05 -9.91 -4.40
N LYS A 60 -2.73 -10.23 -5.51
CA LYS A 60 -3.83 -9.44 -6.07
C LYS A 60 -5.03 -9.25 -5.11
N ASP A 61 -5.18 -10.15 -4.13
CA ASP A 61 -6.27 -10.11 -3.14
C ASP A 61 -5.79 -9.54 -1.79
N GLY A 62 -4.56 -9.00 -1.77
CA GLY A 62 -3.93 -8.41 -0.58
C GLY A 62 -4.34 -6.97 -0.31
N ALA A 63 -3.42 -6.17 0.22
CA ALA A 63 -3.65 -4.76 0.58
C ALA A 63 -2.56 -3.86 0.02
N TRP A 64 -2.84 -2.58 -0.22
CA TRP A 64 -1.90 -1.64 -0.88
C TRP A 64 -0.50 -1.58 -0.21
N ILE A 65 -0.40 -1.93 1.08
CA ILE A 65 0.85 -2.05 1.84
C ILE A 65 1.02 -3.46 2.43
N ALA A 66 2.23 -4.01 2.32
CA ALA A 66 2.69 -5.16 3.09
C ALA A 66 4.02 -4.81 3.78
N ALA A 67 4.26 -5.37 4.96
CA ALA A 67 5.43 -5.04 5.78
C ALA A 67 6.02 -6.28 6.45
N ILE A 68 7.32 -6.27 6.72
CA ILE A 68 7.97 -7.24 7.61
C ILE A 68 8.41 -6.60 8.92
N THR A 69 8.46 -7.39 10.00
CA THR A 69 8.84 -6.91 11.35
C THR A 69 10.23 -7.33 11.81
N LYS A 70 10.93 -8.11 10.99
CA LYS A 70 12.30 -8.58 11.18
C LYS A 70 12.83 -9.11 9.85
N ASP A 71 14.12 -9.44 9.80
CA ASP A 71 14.70 -10.14 8.65
C ASP A 71 13.93 -11.42 8.33
N LEU A 72 13.65 -11.62 7.05
CA LEU A 72 12.87 -12.74 6.55
C LEU A 72 13.67 -13.47 5.47
N ASP A 73 13.97 -14.74 5.72
CA ASP A 73 14.73 -15.58 4.79
C ASP A 73 13.80 -16.57 4.06
N ALA A 74 13.82 -16.46 2.74
CA ALA A 74 13.14 -17.32 1.77
C ALA A 74 13.98 -17.40 0.48
N ALA A 75 15.30 -17.57 0.62
CA ALA A 75 16.28 -17.50 -0.48
C ALA A 75 16.01 -18.41 -1.69
N ASP A 76 15.18 -19.44 -1.56
CA ASP A 76 14.80 -20.38 -2.62
C ASP A 76 13.44 -20.07 -3.27
N LYS A 77 12.79 -18.96 -2.87
CA LYS A 77 11.42 -18.61 -3.30
C LYS A 77 11.37 -17.37 -4.18
N THR A 78 10.47 -17.42 -5.15
CA THR A 78 9.99 -16.23 -5.85
C THR A 78 8.84 -15.59 -5.08
N LEU A 79 8.95 -14.30 -4.76
CA LEU A 79 7.88 -13.50 -4.18
C LEU A 79 7.24 -12.63 -5.27
N LYS A 80 5.95 -12.83 -5.52
CA LYS A 80 5.20 -12.04 -6.50
C LYS A 80 4.53 -10.84 -5.85
N VAL A 81 4.60 -9.70 -6.53
CA VAL A 81 3.88 -8.47 -6.19
C VAL A 81 2.85 -8.20 -7.27
N ASP A 82 1.60 -8.59 -7.00
CA ASP A 82 0.49 -8.54 -7.95
C ASP A 82 -0.62 -7.58 -7.51
N GLY A 83 -1.47 -7.20 -8.47
CA GLY A 83 -2.69 -6.40 -8.26
C GLY A 83 -2.51 -4.91 -8.51
N ASP A 84 -3.63 -4.18 -8.55
CA ASP A 84 -3.69 -2.72 -8.71
C ASP A 84 -4.40 -2.15 -7.47
N PHE A 85 -3.70 -1.27 -6.77
CA PHE A 85 -4.12 -0.76 -5.47
C PHE A 85 -4.01 0.76 -5.43
N LYS A 86 -4.86 1.37 -4.59
CA LYS A 86 -4.81 2.80 -4.30
C LYS A 86 -4.32 3.04 -2.87
N ASN A 87 -3.48 4.07 -2.68
CA ASN A 87 -3.16 4.58 -1.35
C ASN A 87 -4.35 5.35 -0.75
N LYS A 88 -4.15 5.94 0.43
CA LYS A 88 -5.18 6.71 1.13
C LYS A 88 -5.56 8.00 0.40
N GLU A 89 -4.65 8.52 -0.43
CA GLU A 89 -4.87 9.68 -1.29
C GLU A 89 -5.61 9.34 -2.60
N GLY A 90 -5.84 8.06 -2.90
CA GLY A 90 -6.52 7.60 -4.13
C GLY A 90 -5.60 7.42 -5.34
N GLU A 91 -4.28 7.49 -5.13
CA GLU A 91 -3.26 7.34 -6.16
C GLU A 91 -2.87 5.87 -6.31
N THR A 92 -2.51 5.44 -7.53
CA THR A 92 -2.02 4.06 -7.72
C THR A 92 -0.70 3.89 -6.98
N ALA A 93 -0.64 2.94 -6.05
CA ALA A 93 0.53 2.70 -5.22
C ALA A 93 0.53 1.29 -4.64
N ARG A 94 1.71 0.68 -4.59
CA ARG A 94 1.95 -0.60 -3.91
C ARG A 94 3.22 -0.52 -3.09
N LYS A 95 3.14 -0.78 -1.78
CA LYS A 95 4.27 -0.62 -0.85
C LYS A 95 4.72 -1.95 -0.25
N LEU A 96 6.03 -2.19 -0.30
CA LEU A 96 6.71 -3.15 0.58
C LEU A 96 7.54 -2.39 1.61
N ALA A 97 7.15 -2.45 2.88
CA ALA A 97 7.88 -1.82 3.99
C ALA A 97 8.84 -2.82 4.65
N LEU A 98 10.13 -2.50 4.63
CA LEU A 98 11.19 -3.31 5.25
C LEU A 98 11.85 -2.52 6.38
N TYR A 99 11.05 -1.84 7.19
CA TYR A 99 11.53 -0.98 8.26
C TYR A 99 10.49 -0.84 9.37
N THR A 100 10.93 -0.35 10.53
CA THR A 100 10.04 0.14 11.59
C THR A 100 10.38 1.57 11.94
N GLN A 101 9.45 2.26 12.60
CA GLN A 101 9.57 3.66 12.95
C GLN A 101 8.95 3.96 14.32
N ASP A 102 9.37 5.07 14.93
CA ASP A 102 8.79 5.59 16.15
C ASP A 102 7.50 6.40 15.91
N ALA A 103 6.92 6.93 17.00
CA ALA A 103 5.69 7.73 16.94
C ALA A 103 5.89 9.05 16.18
N GLU A 104 7.11 9.56 16.16
CA GLU A 104 7.54 10.75 15.42
C GLU A 104 7.84 10.46 13.93
N ARG A 105 7.59 9.23 13.46
CA ARG A 105 7.84 8.73 12.10
C ARG A 105 9.30 8.65 11.70
N LYS A 106 10.23 8.59 12.66
CA LYS A 106 11.64 8.34 12.36
C LYS A 106 11.87 6.86 12.19
N VAL A 107 12.55 6.48 11.12
CA VAL A 107 13.01 5.10 10.91
C VAL A 107 13.92 4.70 12.08
N THR A 108 13.57 3.62 12.79
CA THR A 108 14.36 3.12 13.92
C THR A 108 15.12 1.84 13.59
N ASP A 109 14.59 1.01 12.68
CA ASP A 109 15.25 -0.19 12.18
C ASP A 109 14.90 -0.45 10.73
N ARG A 110 15.76 -1.21 10.05
CA ARG A 110 15.60 -1.68 8.67
C ARG A 110 15.84 -3.18 8.62
N TYR A 111 15.12 -3.86 7.75
CA TYR A 111 15.10 -5.31 7.64
C TYR A 111 15.54 -5.76 6.25
N THR A 112 16.01 -7.00 6.19
CA THR A 112 16.38 -7.69 4.96
C THR A 112 15.34 -8.76 4.62
N LEU A 113 14.76 -8.65 3.43
CA LEU A 113 14.00 -9.72 2.80
C LEU A 113 14.93 -10.49 1.86
N THR A 114 15.26 -11.74 2.20
CA THR A 114 16.04 -12.63 1.33
C THR A 114 15.09 -13.50 0.51
N VAL A 115 15.19 -13.42 -0.81
CA VAL A 115 14.40 -14.21 -1.78
C VAL A 115 15.30 -14.59 -2.95
N ASP A 116 14.90 -15.58 -3.75
CA ASP A 116 15.57 -15.79 -5.05
C ASP A 116 15.27 -14.61 -5.97
N THR A 117 13.97 -14.34 -6.13
CA THR A 117 13.46 -13.30 -7.03
C THR A 117 12.24 -12.59 -6.43
N LEU A 118 12.23 -11.26 -6.48
CA LEU A 118 11.04 -10.42 -6.28
C LEU A 118 10.46 -10.04 -7.66
N GLU A 119 9.33 -10.65 -8.03
CA GLU A 119 8.66 -10.42 -9.31
C GLU A 119 7.61 -9.32 -9.17
N VAL A 120 7.87 -8.15 -9.76
CA VAL A 120 7.04 -6.94 -9.63
C VAL A 120 6.11 -6.80 -10.83
N ASN A 121 4.83 -7.14 -10.62
CA ASN A 121 3.77 -7.03 -11.62
C ASN A 121 2.75 -5.93 -11.29
N SER A 122 2.87 -5.29 -10.13
CA SER A 122 1.97 -4.23 -9.65
C SER A 122 2.49 -2.84 -10.05
N PRO A 123 1.64 -1.96 -10.60
CA PRO A 123 2.04 -0.60 -10.97
C PRO A 123 2.37 0.27 -9.76
N ASN A 124 3.30 1.20 -9.92
CA ASN A 124 3.79 2.09 -8.86
C ASN A 124 4.21 1.34 -7.58
N PHE A 125 4.81 0.16 -7.76
CA PHE A 125 5.40 -0.57 -6.65
C PHE A 125 6.66 0.14 -6.15
N TYR A 126 6.80 0.26 -4.83
CA TYR A 126 8.02 0.77 -4.24
C TYR A 126 8.47 0.01 -3.00
N ILE A 127 9.79 -0.06 -2.87
CA ILE A 127 10.46 -0.56 -1.68
C ILE A 127 10.63 0.61 -0.72
N SER A 128 10.10 0.45 0.48
CA SER A 128 10.12 1.45 1.53
C SER A 128 11.14 1.04 2.57
N ASN A 129 12.34 1.63 2.45
CA ASN A 129 13.54 1.35 3.23
C ASN A 129 13.98 -0.14 3.18
N GLY A 130 15.11 -0.45 3.82
CA GLY A 130 15.61 -1.81 4.00
C GLY A 130 16.18 -2.44 2.73
N THR A 131 16.37 -3.76 2.76
CA THR A 131 17.10 -4.48 1.71
C THR A 131 16.29 -5.66 1.17
N VAL A 132 16.16 -5.74 -0.15
CA VAL A 132 15.81 -6.97 -0.84
C VAL A 132 17.11 -7.64 -1.25
N LYS A 133 17.39 -8.82 -0.69
CA LYS A 133 18.53 -9.64 -1.08
C LYS A 133 18.05 -10.74 -2.01
N GLY A 134 18.41 -10.64 -3.27
CA GLY A 134 17.80 -11.38 -4.37
C GLY A 134 17.59 -10.49 -5.59
N ASN A 135 17.26 -11.10 -6.73
CA ASN A 135 17.00 -10.34 -7.95
C ASN A 135 15.62 -9.67 -7.89
N VAL A 136 15.49 -8.50 -8.49
CA VAL A 136 14.20 -7.81 -8.64
C VAL A 136 13.85 -7.75 -10.12
N GLU A 137 12.75 -8.37 -10.50
CA GLU A 137 12.24 -8.35 -11.88
C GLU A 137 11.06 -7.39 -11.99
N VAL A 138 11.23 -6.31 -12.76
CA VAL A 138 10.22 -5.26 -12.94
C VAL A 138 9.46 -5.47 -14.23
N ASN A 139 8.19 -5.85 -14.11
CA ASN A 139 7.27 -6.11 -15.22
C ASN A 139 6.16 -5.06 -15.36
N ALA A 140 6.09 -4.08 -14.46
CA ALA A 140 5.09 -3.02 -14.43
C ALA A 140 5.73 -1.63 -14.31
N GLU A 141 4.98 -0.60 -14.67
CA GLU A 141 5.43 0.81 -14.65
C GLU A 141 5.55 1.35 -13.22
N GLY A 142 6.41 2.36 -13.06
CA GLY A 142 6.48 3.16 -11.83
C GLY A 142 7.22 2.50 -10.66
N PHE A 143 8.07 1.51 -10.91
CA PHE A 143 8.96 0.99 -9.86
C PHE A 143 9.87 2.10 -9.31
N HIS A 144 9.96 2.26 -7.99
CA HIS A 144 10.83 3.24 -7.34
C HIS A 144 11.20 2.86 -5.89
N GLY A 145 12.11 3.61 -5.28
CA GLY A 145 12.37 3.61 -3.84
C GLY A 145 11.57 4.71 -3.14
N GLN A 146 11.28 4.52 -1.85
CA GLN A 146 10.62 5.56 -1.07
C GLN A 146 11.46 6.85 -0.99
N THR A 147 10.79 7.98 -1.07
CA THR A 147 11.34 9.31 -0.74
C THR A 147 10.35 10.08 0.15
N GLY A 148 10.81 11.18 0.76
CA GLY A 148 9.97 12.08 1.55
C GLY A 148 10.57 12.51 2.88
N GLU A 149 10.20 13.70 3.35
CA GLU A 149 10.69 14.29 4.60
C GLU A 149 10.32 13.39 5.80
N GLY A 150 11.33 13.05 6.62
CA GLY A 150 11.18 12.19 7.80
C GLY A 150 11.20 10.68 7.52
N VAL A 151 11.12 10.27 6.24
CA VAL A 151 11.21 8.87 5.80
C VAL A 151 12.09 8.73 4.56
N GLU A 152 13.17 9.50 4.52
CA GLU A 152 14.23 9.44 3.51
C GLU A 152 14.58 7.96 3.28
N GLY A 153 14.17 7.43 2.13
CA GLY A 153 14.15 5.99 1.95
C GLY A 153 15.52 5.47 1.58
N GLU A 154 16.04 4.55 2.39
CA GLU A 154 17.26 3.80 2.07
C GLU A 154 16.89 2.42 1.55
N ALA A 155 16.21 2.36 0.41
CA ALA A 155 15.87 1.11 -0.25
C ALA A 155 17.07 0.57 -1.04
N MET A 156 17.38 -0.70 -0.81
CA MET A 156 18.52 -1.37 -1.43
C MET A 156 18.12 -2.72 -2.03
N ILE A 157 18.72 -3.03 -3.18
CA ILE A 157 18.72 -4.34 -3.81
C ILE A 157 20.14 -4.90 -3.71
N ASP A 158 20.29 -5.98 -2.95
CA ASP A 158 21.49 -6.82 -2.97
C ASP A 158 21.31 -7.96 -3.98
N GLY A 159 21.50 -7.62 -5.25
CA GLY A 159 21.16 -8.46 -6.42
C GLY A 159 21.02 -7.62 -7.69
N ASP A 160 20.53 -8.24 -8.76
CA ASP A 160 20.28 -7.56 -10.04
C ASP A 160 18.91 -6.87 -10.05
N LEU A 161 18.83 -5.71 -10.70
CA LEU A 161 17.58 -5.03 -11.04
C LEU A 161 17.29 -5.23 -12.54
N ILE A 162 16.26 -6.02 -12.84
CA ILE A 162 16.00 -6.55 -14.17
C ILE A 162 14.67 -6.02 -14.67
N PHE A 163 14.69 -5.18 -15.71
CA PHE A 163 13.48 -4.67 -16.35
C PHE A 163 13.02 -5.58 -17.48
N LYS A 164 11.70 -5.77 -17.60
CA LYS A 164 11.10 -6.56 -18.69
C LYS A 164 11.40 -6.01 -20.08
N ASN A 165 11.54 -4.70 -20.22
CA ASN A 165 11.85 -4.04 -21.48
C ASN A 165 12.58 -2.71 -21.25
N LYS A 166 13.06 -2.13 -22.36
CA LYS A 166 13.82 -0.87 -22.35
C LYS A 166 13.00 0.32 -21.85
N ASP A 167 11.71 0.37 -22.16
CA ASP A 167 10.85 1.50 -21.80
C ASP A 167 10.69 1.63 -20.28
N LEU A 168 10.52 0.50 -19.57
CA LEU A 168 10.47 0.48 -18.10
C LEU A 168 11.78 0.94 -17.47
N MET A 169 12.92 0.48 -18.00
CA MET A 169 14.24 0.89 -17.51
C MET A 169 14.50 2.39 -17.77
N GLU A 170 14.14 2.90 -18.95
CA GLU A 170 14.28 4.31 -19.27
C GLU A 170 13.39 5.20 -18.41
N ALA A 171 12.17 4.75 -18.09
CA ALA A 171 11.29 5.46 -17.16
C ALA A 171 11.92 5.54 -15.76
N TYR A 172 12.44 4.42 -15.25
CA TYR A 172 13.14 4.36 -13.96
C TYR A 172 14.39 5.28 -13.93
N ASN A 173 15.20 5.27 -14.99
CA ASN A 173 16.41 6.09 -15.06
C ASN A 173 16.15 7.61 -15.11
N LYS A 174 14.91 8.03 -15.40
CA LYS A 174 14.49 9.44 -15.39
C LYS A 174 14.01 9.92 -14.02
N LEU A 175 13.84 9.01 -13.06
CA LEU A 175 13.47 9.37 -11.69
C LEU A 175 14.58 10.21 -11.03
N PRO A 176 14.23 11.08 -10.07
CA PRO A 176 15.20 11.68 -9.16
C PRO A 176 16.09 10.61 -8.51
N SER A 177 17.35 10.95 -8.24
CA SER A 177 18.29 9.99 -7.64
C SER A 177 17.83 9.49 -6.27
N GLU A 178 17.05 10.28 -5.54
CA GLU A 178 16.46 9.94 -4.24
C GLU A 178 15.32 8.92 -4.34
N GLU A 179 14.74 8.74 -5.52
CA GLU A 179 13.71 7.73 -5.81
C GLU A 179 14.29 6.47 -6.46
N GLN A 180 15.58 6.46 -6.77
CA GLN A 180 16.27 5.29 -7.28
C GLN A 180 16.77 4.42 -6.12
N VAL A 181 16.52 3.12 -6.20
CA VAL A 181 17.04 2.16 -5.23
C VAL A 181 18.54 1.95 -5.47
N LYS A 182 19.29 1.76 -4.38
CA LYS A 182 20.70 1.35 -4.47
C LYS A 182 20.77 -0.11 -4.94
N VAL A 183 21.56 -0.40 -5.96
CA VAL A 183 21.72 -1.76 -6.53
C VAL A 183 23.20 -2.19 -6.39
N THR A 184 23.46 -3.40 -5.89
CA THR A 184 24.83 -3.97 -5.82
C THR A 184 25.21 -4.79 -7.05
N GLY A 185 24.23 -5.39 -7.73
CA GLY A 185 24.39 -6.12 -8.97
C GLY A 185 24.24 -5.24 -10.20
N GLU A 186 23.77 -5.85 -11.29
CA GLU A 186 23.55 -5.17 -12.56
C GLU A 186 22.12 -4.62 -12.67
N THR A 187 21.99 -3.40 -13.21
CA THR A 187 20.72 -2.91 -13.73
C THR A 187 20.66 -3.19 -15.23
N LYS A 188 19.72 -4.03 -15.67
CA LYS A 188 19.63 -4.49 -17.07
C LYS A 188 18.21 -4.75 -17.55
N VAL A 189 18.08 -4.98 -18.85
CA VAL A 189 16.86 -5.49 -19.48
C VAL A 189 17.01 -6.99 -19.68
N LYS A 190 15.92 -7.76 -19.56
CA LYS A 190 15.87 -9.20 -19.90
C LYS A 190 16.32 -9.49 -21.33
#